data_AF-A0A256YY83-F1
#
_entry.id   AF-A0A256YY83-F1
#
_cell.length_a   1.000
_cell.length_b   1.000
_cell.length_c   1.000
_cell.angle_alpha   90.00
_cell.angle_beta   90.00
_cell.angle_gamma   90.00
#
_symmetry.space_group_name_H-M   'P 1'
#
loop_
_entity.id
_entity.type
_entity.pdbx_description
1 polymer ?
#
loop_
_entity_poly.entity_id
_entity_poly.type
_entity_poly.pdbx_seq_one_letter_code
_entity_poly.pdbx_strand_id
1 'polypeptide(L)' 'MPKKEYVNIRIPKSIYKKIEEEVKESQGEFKSVEDYVEFVLNEVLKEEPEETAYTPEEEEEIKRRLRSLGYL' A
#
# COMPACT_ATOMS: atom_id res chain seq x y z
N MET A 1 10.52 -21.37 -6.67
CA MET A 1 10.28 -20.11 -5.95
C MET A 1 11.54 -19.81 -5.16
N PRO A 2 12.17 -18.63 -5.32
CA PRO A 2 13.28 -18.25 -4.44
C PRO A 2 12.78 -18.28 -2.98
N LYS A 3 13.59 -18.82 -2.06
CA LYS A 3 13.28 -18.75 -0.63
C LYS A 3 13.23 -17.29 -0.21
N LYS A 4 12.17 -16.87 0.50
CA LYS A 4 12.16 -15.58 1.19
C LYS A 4 13.22 -15.60 2.29
N GLU A 5 14.03 -14.55 2.36
CA GLU A 5 14.98 -14.29 3.44
C GLU A 5 14.32 -13.38 4.47
N TYR A 6 14.52 -13.68 5.77
CA TYR A 6 13.88 -12.96 6.87
C TYR A 6 14.93 -12.40 7.84
N VAL A 7 14.63 -11.25 8.44
CA VAL A 7 15.46 -10.59 9.45
C VAL A 7 14.67 -10.36 10.73
N ASN A 8 15.35 -10.34 11.87
CA ASN A 8 14.72 -10.07 13.17
C ASN A 8 14.82 -8.58 13.51
N ILE A 9 13.69 -7.96 13.86
CA ILE A 9 13.62 -6.58 14.34
C ILE A 9 13.12 -6.55 15.79
N ARG A 10 13.54 -5.53 16.55
CA ARG A 10 13.05 -5.31 17.92
C ARG A 10 12.07 -4.15 17.90
N ILE A 11 10.85 -4.41 18.37
CA ILE A 11 9.82 -3.38 18.57
C ILE A 11 9.38 -3.36 20.05
N PRO A 12 8.91 -2.21 20.56
CA PRO A 12 8.29 -2.13 21.88
C PRO A 12 7.11 -3.11 22.00
N LYS A 13 6.98 -3.75 23.17
CA LYS A 13 5.86 -4.68 23.45
C LYS A 13 4.48 -4.02 23.29
N SER A 14 4.38 -2.71 23.52
CA SER A 14 3.14 -1.96 23.31
C SER A 14 2.71 -1.93 21.85
N ILE A 15 3.66 -1.82 20.91
CA ILE A 15 3.37 -1.86 19.47
C ILE A 15 2.97 -3.26 19.05
N TYR A 16 3.71 -4.29 19.50
CA TYR A 16 3.37 -5.68 19.21
C TYR A 16 1.95 -6.05 19.63
N LYS A 17 1.51 -5.62 20.83
CA LYS A 17 0.14 -5.86 21.30
C LYS A 17 -0.92 -5.25 20.39
N LYS A 18 -0.71 -4.02 19.92
CA LYS A 18 -1.63 -3.38 18.96
C LYS A 18 -1.72 -4.16 17.67
N ILE A 19 -0.57 -4.62 17.14
CA ILE A 19 -0.55 -5.45 15.93
C ILE A 19 -1.29 -6.77 16.15
N GLU A 20 -1.13 -7.39 17.31
CA GLU A 20 -1.87 -8.61 17.66
C GLU A 20 -3.39 -8.40 17.75
N GLU A 21 -3.82 -7.23 18.23
CA GLU A 21 -5.23 -6.83 18.27
C GLU A 21 -5.77 -6.64 16.85
N GLU A 22 -5.07 -5.89 16.01
CA GLU A 22 -5.41 -5.66 14.60
C GLU A 22 -5.54 -6.97 13.82
N VAL A 23 -4.61 -7.92 14.00
CA VAL A 23 -4.67 -9.25 13.35
C VAL A 23 -5.89 -10.06 13.83
N LYS A 24 -6.31 -9.91 15.08
CA LYS A 24 -7.53 -10.58 15.59
C LYS A 24 -8.79 -9.92 15.06
N GLU A 25 -8.79 -8.60 14.95
CA GLU A 25 -9.91 -7.81 14.45
C GLU A 25 -10.08 -7.91 12.93
N SER A 26 -9.02 -8.25 12.20
CA SER A 26 -9.05 -8.39 10.74
C SER A 26 -9.86 -9.59 10.23
N GLN A 27 -10.56 -10.32 11.10
CA GLN A 27 -11.45 -11.45 10.78
C GLN A 27 -10.84 -12.51 9.84
N GLY A 28 -9.52 -12.74 9.95
CA GLY A 28 -8.80 -13.73 9.14
C GLY A 28 -8.17 -13.20 7.84
N GLU A 29 -8.24 -11.89 7.59
CA GLU A 29 -7.47 -11.24 6.50
C GLU A 29 -5.96 -11.47 6.65
N PHE A 30 -5.43 -11.41 7.88
CA PHE A 30 -4.04 -11.74 8.19
C PHE A 30 -3.95 -13.05 8.95
N LYS A 31 -3.04 -13.94 8.52
CA LYS A 31 -2.84 -15.25 9.18
C LYS A 31 -1.81 -15.19 10.29
N SER A 32 -1.00 -14.14 10.32
CA SER A 32 0.07 -13.96 11.30
C SER A 32 0.39 -12.48 11.52
N VAL A 33 1.09 -12.18 12.61
CA VAL A 33 1.66 -10.85 12.86
C VAL A 33 2.69 -10.49 11.79
N GLU A 34 3.44 -11.47 11.28
CA GLU A 34 4.42 -11.27 10.22
C GLU A 34 3.74 -10.83 8.91
N ASP A 35 2.59 -11.43 8.57
CA ASP A 35 1.81 -11.08 7.37
C ASP A 35 1.32 -9.63 7.44
N TYR A 36 0.78 -9.21 8.60
CA TYR A 36 0.32 -7.84 8.82
C TYR A 36 1.48 -6.85 8.72
N VAL A 37 2.61 -7.15 9.38
CA VAL A 37 3.79 -6.28 9.34
C VAL A 37 4.37 -6.20 7.93
N GLU A 38 4.46 -7.31 7.20
CA GLU A 38 4.89 -7.32 5.80
C GLU A 38 3.96 -6.46 4.94
N PHE A 39 2.63 -6.60 5.10
CA PHE A 39 1.66 -5.79 4.35
C PHE A 39 1.81 -4.29 4.63
N VAL A 40 1.76 -3.89 5.90
CA VAL A 40 1.86 -2.47 6.29
C VAL A 40 3.19 -1.87 5.85
N LEU A 41 4.30 -2.59 6.04
CA LEU A 41 5.61 -2.11 5.58
C LEU A 41 5.67 -1.99 4.06
N ASN A 42 5.10 -2.93 3.30
CA ASN A 42 5.05 -2.82 1.85
C ASN A 42 4.15 -1.66 1.40
N GLU A 43 3.02 -1.40 2.04
CA GLU A 43 2.16 -0.27 1.66
C GLU A 43 2.79 1.09 2.04
N VAL A 44 3.54 1.15 3.14
CA VAL A 44 4.25 2.38 3.56
C VAL A 44 5.54 2.61 2.75
N LEU A 45 6.24 1.54 2.39
CA LEU A 45 7.51 1.58 1.62
C LEU A 45 7.31 1.51 0.11
N LYS A 46 6.12 1.14 -0.35
CA LYS A 46 5.64 1.63 -1.63
C LYS A 46 5.68 3.15 -1.47
N GLU A 47 6.77 3.76 -1.94
CA GLU A 47 6.66 5.04 -2.62
C GLU A 47 5.38 4.88 -3.43
N GLU A 48 4.37 5.73 -3.19
CA GLU A 48 3.29 5.89 -4.15
C GLU A 48 3.99 5.82 -5.50
N PRO A 49 3.78 4.80 -6.35
CA PRO A 49 4.17 4.96 -7.73
C PRO A 49 3.37 6.19 -8.06
N GLU A 50 4.06 7.34 -8.14
CA GLU A 50 3.48 8.69 -8.14
C GLU A 50 2.06 8.50 -8.60
N GLU A 51 1.04 8.66 -7.74
CA GLU A 51 -0.28 8.92 -8.29
C GLU A 51 0.05 9.95 -9.33
N THR A 52 -0.01 9.55 -10.60
CA THR A 52 0.64 10.26 -11.67
C THR A 52 -0.26 11.45 -11.76
N ALA A 53 0.06 12.47 -10.95
CA ALA A 53 -0.55 13.76 -10.96
C ALA A 53 -0.17 14.18 -12.36
N TYR A 54 -1.11 13.95 -13.28
CA TYR A 54 -0.87 14.03 -14.70
C TYR A 54 -0.07 15.29 -14.90
N THR A 55 1.08 15.17 -15.55
CA THR A 55 1.84 16.37 -15.87
C THR A 55 0.87 17.34 -16.57
N PRO A 56 1.05 18.66 -16.44
CA PRO A 56 0.11 19.60 -17.05
C PRO A 56 -0.17 19.33 -18.54
N GLU A 57 0.78 18.74 -19.27
CA GLU A 57 0.62 18.24 -20.64
C GLU A 57 -0.34 17.05 -20.76
N GLU A 58 -0.24 16.05 -19.89
CA GLU A 58 -1.14 14.89 -19.88
C GLU A 58 -2.57 15.30 -19.51
N GLU A 59 -2.76 16.24 -18.59
CA GLU A 59 -4.09 16.80 -18.32
C GLU A 59 -4.68 17.51 -19.54
N GLU A 60 -3.87 18.28 -20.29
CA GLU A 60 -4.33 18.94 -21.51
C GLU A 60 -4.75 17.94 -22.57
N GLU A 61 -3.99 16.85 -22.74
CA GLU A 61 -4.33 15.81 -23.71
C GLU A 61 -5.63 15.08 -23.32
N ILE A 62 -5.82 14.79 -22.03
CA ILE A 62 -7.07 14.22 -21.52
C ILE A 62 -8.23 15.20 -21.74
N LYS A 63 -8.07 16.49 -21.44
CA LYS A 63 -9.10 17.51 -21.70
C LYS A 63 -9.43 17.64 -23.18
N ARG A 64 -8.44 17.52 -24.08
CA ARG A 64 -8.68 17.49 -25.54
C ARG A 64 -9.47 16.26 -25.95
N ARG A 65 -9.09 15.07 -25.47
CA ARG A 65 -9.80 13.81 -25.77
C ARG A 65 -11.24 13.84 -25.25
N LEU A 66 -11.47 14.33 -24.03
CA LEU A 66 -12.81 14.44 -23.44
C LEU A 66 -13.72 15.41 -24.23
N ARG A 67 -13.19 16.56 -24.68
CA ARG A 67 -13.93 17.48 -25.58
C ARG A 67 -14.27 16.84 -26.93
N SER A 68 -13.33 16.10 -27.53
CA SER A 68 -13.56 15.38 -28.79
C SER A 68 -14.63 14.28 -28.66
N LEU A 69 -14.78 13.72 -27.47
CA LEU A 69 -15.76 12.70 -27.15
C LEU A 69 -17.09 13.28 -26.63
N GLY A 70 -17.20 14.61 -26.46
CA GLY A 70 -18.42 15.30 -26.04
C GLY A 70 -18.77 15.19 -24.55
N TYR A 71 -17.79 14.85 -23.71
CA TYR A 71 -17.97 14.78 -22.25
C TYR A 71 -17.74 16.13 -21.54
N LEU A 72 -17.27 17.15 -22.26
CA LEU A 72 -17.03 18.55 -21.86
C LEU A 72 -17.50 19.47 -22.97
#